data_AF-B8MBH2-F1
#
_entry.id   AF-B8MBH2-F1
#
_cell.length_a   1.000
_cell.length_b   1.000
_cell.length_c   1.000
_cell.angle_alpha   90.00
_cell.angle_beta   90.00
_cell.angle_gamma   90.00
#
_symmetry.space_group_name_H-M   'P 1'
#
loop_
_entity.id
_entity.type
_entity.pdbx_description
1 polymer ?
#
loop_
_entity_poly.entity_id
_entity_poly.type
_entity_poly.pdbx_seq_one_letter_code
_entity_poly.pdbx_strand_id
1 'polypeptide(L)'
;MHKIVDGYEKVADNLNAHVHPNDPYPTTEYLRSSIKMGAEVLFLERIEVSSEQPLWILCWAGTNVLASVLLSRKYTFFLGRCRVTVKITRLHDLRPGRYWRVDPQQVLCTYPDIFCICSIHGWSQCGLATWSSISGERWYGFDHGGPDPTRVSKDWIRKNIQIGPLGSVYPDVMVIPEGDTLTFLYLIQNSLGVPEHPDYGSWGRRYNRTSTTSGNRYYSDVADEMIGLDGRKHKSNQATIWRWRNAF
;
A
#
# COMPACT_ATOMS: atom_id res chain seq x y z
N MET A 1 6.94 14.66 5.41
CA MET A 1 7.75 13.57 5.98
C MET A 1 8.55 14.01 7.19
N HIS A 2 9.44 15.02 7.12
CA HIS A 2 10.23 15.46 8.29
C HIS A 2 9.38 15.76 9.54
N LYS A 3 8.32 16.56 9.42
CA LYS A 3 7.37 16.82 10.52
C LYS A 3 6.82 15.55 11.19
N ILE A 4 6.59 14.48 10.43
CA ILE A 4 6.10 13.20 10.95
C ILE A 4 7.20 12.49 11.73
N VAL A 5 8.43 12.48 11.19
CA VAL A 5 9.61 11.92 11.85
C VAL A 5 9.95 12.67 13.14
N ASP A 6 9.76 14.00 13.19
CA ASP A 6 9.94 14.78 14.41
C ASP A 6 8.86 14.47 15.47
N GLY A 7 7.66 14.06 15.05
CA GLY A 7 6.62 13.53 15.94
C GLY A 7 6.97 12.13 16.46
N TYR A 8 7.52 11.28 15.59
CA TYR A 8 7.99 9.93 15.92
C TYR A 8 9.13 9.94 16.92
N GLU A 9 10.12 10.83 16.74
CA GLU A 9 11.27 10.98 17.64
C GLU A 9 10.84 11.14 19.11
N LYS A 10 9.78 11.91 19.34
CA LYS A 10 9.24 12.19 20.68
C LYS A 10 8.57 11.00 21.35
N VAL A 11 8.27 9.94 20.60
CA VAL A 11 7.62 8.72 21.11
C VAL A 11 8.46 7.46 20.90
N ALA A 12 9.61 7.56 20.23
CA ALA A 12 10.43 6.41 19.85
C ALA A 12 10.88 5.58 21.07
N ASP A 13 11.29 6.23 22.17
CA ASP A 13 11.67 5.52 23.40
C ASP A 13 10.50 4.74 24.00
N ASN A 14 9.31 5.35 24.03
CA ASN A 14 8.11 4.69 24.53
C ASN A 14 7.67 3.53 23.62
N LEU A 15 7.78 3.70 22.29
CA LEU A 15 7.53 2.61 21.34
C LEU A 15 8.50 1.44 21.56
N ASN A 16 9.78 1.75 21.75
CA ASN A 16 10.83 0.75 21.99
C ASN A 16 10.68 0.01 23.34
N ALA A 17 10.04 0.63 24.34
CA ALA A 17 9.68 -0.05 25.58
C ALA A 17 8.60 -1.13 25.43
N HIS A 18 7.90 -1.17 24.29
CA HIS A 18 6.79 -2.10 24.02
C HIS A 18 7.09 -3.12 22.92
N VAL A 19 8.34 -3.22 22.46
CA VAL A 19 8.77 -4.23 21.49
C VAL A 19 9.90 -5.07 22.06
N HIS A 20 10.19 -6.17 21.40
CA HIS A 20 11.28 -7.04 21.80
C HIS A 20 12.63 -6.29 21.67
N PRO A 21 13.55 -6.39 22.65
CA PRO A 21 14.80 -5.62 22.64
C PRO A 21 15.70 -5.86 21.42
N ASN A 22 15.57 -7.02 20.75
CA ASN A 22 16.34 -7.34 19.55
C ASN A 22 15.71 -6.79 18.26
N ASP A 23 14.48 -6.27 18.34
CA ASP A 23 13.69 -5.81 17.20
C ASP A 23 13.15 -4.38 17.44
N PRO A 24 14.03 -3.41 17.78
CA PRO A 24 13.59 -2.04 18.04
C PRO A 24 13.09 -1.35 16.77
N TYR A 25 12.25 -0.35 16.95
CA TYR A 25 11.88 0.55 15.86
C TYR A 25 13.10 1.30 15.32
N PRO A 26 13.11 1.67 14.01
CA PRO A 26 14.24 2.37 13.41
C PRO A 26 14.56 3.70 14.09
N THR A 27 15.84 4.08 14.15
CA THR A 27 16.24 5.36 14.75
C THR A 27 15.74 6.54 13.93
N THR A 28 15.53 7.68 14.59
CA THR A 28 15.10 8.91 13.92
C THR A 28 16.12 9.38 12.89
N GLU A 29 17.43 9.23 13.16
CA GLU A 29 18.52 9.55 12.23
C GLU A 29 18.43 8.70 10.96
N TYR A 30 18.14 7.40 11.10
CA TYR A 30 17.95 6.50 9.98
C TYR A 30 16.72 6.88 9.15
N LEU A 31 15.59 7.20 9.80
CA LEU A 31 14.40 7.64 9.09
C LEU A 31 14.64 8.96 8.35
N ARG A 32 15.33 9.93 8.98
CA ARG A 32 15.70 11.20 8.34
C ARG A 32 16.63 11.00 7.15
N SER A 33 17.65 10.14 7.28
CA SER A 33 18.59 9.88 6.18
C SER A 33 17.92 9.19 4.98
N SER A 34 16.85 8.43 5.23
CA SER A 34 16.05 7.72 4.22
C SER A 34 15.03 8.61 3.49
N ILE A 35 14.74 9.83 3.97
CA ILE A 35 13.86 10.77 3.27
C ILE A 35 14.65 11.48 2.16
N LYS A 36 14.29 11.22 0.90
CA LYS A 36 14.85 11.90 -0.29
C LYS A 36 13.75 12.33 -1.25
N MET A 37 13.98 13.45 -1.94
CA MET A 37 13.18 13.86 -3.09
C MET A 37 13.65 13.10 -4.33
N GLY A 38 12.73 12.57 -5.14
CA GLY A 38 13.07 11.89 -6.40
C GLY A 38 14.05 10.74 -6.17
N ALA A 39 13.72 9.81 -5.28
CA ALA A 39 14.59 8.78 -4.69
C ALA A 39 15.14 7.72 -5.67
N GLU A 40 15.44 8.08 -6.91
CA GLU A 40 16.10 7.23 -7.91
C GLU A 40 17.44 6.73 -7.39
N VAL A 41 18.24 7.60 -6.75
CA VAL A 41 19.55 7.24 -6.19
C VAL A 41 19.42 6.21 -5.07
N LEU A 42 18.55 6.44 -4.08
CA LEU A 42 18.31 5.45 -3.02
C LEU A 42 17.78 4.13 -3.58
N PHE A 43 16.91 4.21 -4.58
CA PHE A 43 16.34 3.02 -5.17
C PHE A 43 17.43 2.22 -5.89
N LEU A 44 18.28 2.87 -6.68
CA LEU A 44 19.45 2.24 -7.30
C LEU A 44 20.39 1.62 -6.27
N GLU A 45 20.76 2.37 -5.23
CA GLU A 45 21.61 1.88 -4.14
C GLU A 45 21.01 0.63 -3.50
N ARG A 46 19.71 0.62 -3.21
CA ARG A 46 19.03 -0.52 -2.57
C ARG A 46 18.90 -1.74 -3.46
N ILE A 47 18.78 -1.57 -4.77
CA ILE A 47 18.74 -2.70 -5.72
C ILE A 47 20.13 -3.32 -5.91
N GLU A 48 21.18 -2.51 -5.80
CA GLU A 48 22.57 -2.96 -5.93
C GLU A 48 23.07 -3.73 -4.70
N VAL A 49 22.47 -3.52 -3.52
CA VAL A 49 22.76 -4.32 -2.33
C VAL A 49 22.37 -5.78 -2.56
N SER A 50 23.32 -6.70 -2.37
CA SER A 50 23.04 -8.14 -2.38
C SER A 50 22.20 -8.49 -1.14
N SER A 51 20.99 -9.00 -1.37
CA SER A 51 20.05 -9.44 -0.36
C SER A 51 19.37 -10.72 -0.83
N GLU A 52 19.17 -11.67 0.09
CA GLU A 52 18.36 -12.87 -0.17
C GLU A 52 16.86 -12.56 -0.17
N GLN A 53 16.45 -11.49 0.54
CA GLN A 53 15.07 -11.03 0.55
C GLN A 53 14.79 -10.07 -0.60
N PRO A 54 13.62 -10.18 -1.26
CA PRO A 54 13.25 -9.27 -2.33
C PRO A 54 13.00 -7.86 -1.79
N LEU A 55 13.46 -6.85 -2.55
CA LEU A 55 13.08 -5.47 -2.28
C LEU A 55 11.64 -5.23 -2.71
N TRP A 56 10.78 -4.82 -1.76
CA TRP A 56 9.41 -4.39 -2.02
C TRP A 56 9.32 -2.88 -2.20
N ILE A 57 8.81 -2.43 -3.35
CA ILE A 57 8.59 -1.01 -3.63
C ILE A 57 7.10 -0.71 -3.50
N LEU A 58 6.74 0.13 -2.52
CA LEU A 58 5.36 0.55 -2.27
C LEU A 58 5.07 1.88 -2.96
N CYS A 59 4.17 1.86 -3.94
CA CYS A 59 3.77 3.07 -4.66
C CYS A 59 2.43 3.58 -4.12
N TRP A 60 2.42 4.68 -3.37
CA TRP A 60 1.17 5.29 -2.84
C TRP A 60 0.47 6.21 -3.85
N ALA A 61 1.21 6.69 -4.86
CA ALA A 61 0.68 7.55 -5.90
C ALA A 61 1.25 7.16 -7.27
N GLY A 62 2.02 8.05 -7.91
CA GLY A 62 2.63 7.77 -9.20
C GLY A 62 3.84 6.84 -9.10
N THR A 63 4.15 6.16 -10.20
CA THR A 63 5.28 5.22 -10.36
C THR A 63 6.46 5.83 -11.12
N ASN A 64 6.57 7.16 -11.18
CA ASN A 64 7.53 7.84 -12.06
C ASN A 64 8.98 7.54 -11.68
N VAL A 65 9.30 7.57 -10.38
CA VAL A 65 10.65 7.20 -9.89
C VAL A 65 10.98 5.75 -10.26
N LEU A 66 10.01 4.84 -10.11
CA LEU A 66 10.18 3.44 -10.52
C LEU A 66 10.46 3.35 -12.02
N ALA A 67 9.68 4.04 -12.84
CA ALA A 67 9.85 4.03 -14.27
C ALA A 67 11.18 4.65 -14.73
N SER A 68 11.59 5.78 -14.14
CA SER A 68 12.91 6.38 -14.41
C SER A 68 14.03 5.39 -14.12
N VAL A 69 13.98 4.69 -12.98
CA VAL A 69 14.99 3.69 -12.61
C VAL A 69 14.98 2.51 -13.58
N LEU A 70 13.80 2.00 -13.94
CA LEU A 70 13.65 0.92 -14.92
C LEU A 70 14.12 1.31 -16.34
N LEU A 71 14.01 2.58 -16.72
CA LEU A 71 14.52 3.11 -17.98
C LEU A 71 16.04 3.34 -17.95
N SER A 72 16.57 3.81 -16.82
CA SER A 72 17.99 4.15 -16.65
C SER A 72 18.91 2.93 -16.61
N ARG A 73 18.39 1.76 -16.21
CA ARG A 73 19.12 0.50 -16.09
C ARG A 73 18.55 -0.54 -17.05
N LYS A 74 19.35 -1.52 -17.49
CA LYS A 74 18.85 -2.60 -18.34
C LYS A 74 17.90 -3.51 -17.55
N TYR A 75 16.75 -3.85 -18.15
CA TYR A 75 15.70 -4.70 -17.56
C TYR A 75 16.20 -5.99 -16.91
N THR A 76 17.19 -6.65 -17.52
CA THR A 76 17.76 -7.91 -17.03
C THR A 76 18.38 -7.80 -15.64
N PHE A 77 18.78 -6.60 -15.21
CA PHE A 77 19.33 -6.35 -13.88
C PHE A 77 18.31 -6.55 -12.74
N PHE A 78 17.02 -6.35 -13.04
CA PHE A 78 15.94 -6.39 -12.03
C PHE A 78 15.30 -7.77 -11.89
N LEU A 79 15.57 -8.69 -12.83
CA LEU A 79 14.97 -10.01 -12.85
C LEU A 79 15.41 -10.82 -11.62
N GLY A 80 14.45 -11.17 -10.76
CA GLY A 80 14.67 -12.01 -9.58
C GLY A 80 15.15 -11.28 -8.32
N ARG A 81 15.50 -9.98 -8.41
CA ARG A 81 16.01 -9.19 -7.26
C ARG A 81 14.99 -8.22 -6.65
N CYS A 82 13.96 -7.84 -7.40
CA CYS A 82 12.97 -6.85 -6.97
C CYS A 82 11.54 -7.37 -7.10
N ARG A 83 10.68 -6.97 -6.16
CA ARG A 83 9.22 -7.12 -6.26
C ARG A 83 8.56 -5.76 -6.06
N VAL A 84 7.54 -5.47 -6.85
CA VAL A 84 6.88 -4.16 -6.81
C VAL A 84 5.45 -4.36 -6.36
N THR A 85 5.05 -3.66 -5.29
CA THR A 85 3.63 -3.52 -4.96
C THR A 85 3.18 -2.15 -5.42
N VAL A 86 2.50 -2.09 -6.56
CA VAL A 86 1.97 -0.85 -7.09
C VAL A 86 0.54 -0.70 -6.63
N LYS A 87 0.29 0.12 -5.60
CA LYS A 87 -1.06 0.65 -5.45
C LYS A 87 -1.26 1.67 -6.57
N ILE A 88 -2.19 1.37 -7.48
CA ILE A 88 -2.71 2.42 -8.36
C ILE A 88 -3.63 3.30 -7.53
N THR A 89 -3.10 4.44 -7.11
CA THR A 89 -3.90 5.61 -6.80
C THR A 89 -3.62 6.61 -7.92
N ARG A 90 -4.47 6.64 -8.96
CA ARG A 90 -4.54 7.83 -9.83
C ARG A 90 -5.11 8.98 -9.02
N LEU A 91 -4.30 9.57 -8.14
CA LEU A 91 -4.56 10.89 -7.58
C LEU A 91 -4.07 11.90 -8.62
N HIS A 92 -4.99 12.41 -9.43
CA HIS A 92 -4.72 13.63 -10.17
C HIS A 92 -4.72 14.80 -9.19
N ASP A 93 -3.54 15.41 -9.04
CA ASP A 93 -3.42 16.84 -8.80
C ASP A 93 -4.24 17.54 -9.90
N LEU A 94 -5.23 18.36 -9.54
CA LEU A 94 -6.13 19.10 -10.43
C LEU A 94 -5.42 20.19 -11.25
N ARG A 95 -4.13 20.02 -11.56
CA ARG A 95 -3.34 20.98 -12.34
C ARG A 95 -3.25 20.53 -13.79
N PRO A 96 -3.85 21.26 -14.74
CA PRO A 96 -3.65 21.03 -16.17
C PRO A 96 -2.15 21.17 -16.51
N GLY A 97 -1.59 20.21 -17.26
CA GLY A 97 -0.26 20.37 -17.89
C GLY A 97 0.88 19.49 -17.39
N ARG A 98 0.69 18.54 -16.46
CA ARG A 98 1.74 17.55 -16.10
C ARG A 98 1.36 16.14 -16.52
N TYR A 99 1.60 15.83 -17.80
CA TYR A 99 1.30 14.55 -18.46
C TYR A 99 2.37 13.45 -18.25
N TRP A 100 3.39 13.64 -17.41
CA TRP A 100 4.51 12.70 -17.25
C TRP A 100 4.28 11.59 -16.20
N ARG A 101 3.04 11.12 -16.01
CA ARG A 101 2.78 9.97 -15.13
C ARG A 101 2.90 8.69 -15.93
N VAL A 102 3.94 7.91 -15.69
CA VAL A 102 4.09 6.57 -16.28
C VAL A 102 2.91 5.74 -15.81
N ASP A 103 2.11 5.29 -16.77
CA ASP A 103 0.96 4.45 -16.48
C ASP A 103 1.50 3.12 -15.95
N PRO A 104 1.00 2.61 -14.81
CA PRO A 104 1.29 1.24 -14.38
C PRO A 104 1.08 0.27 -15.54
N GLN A 105 0.09 0.48 -16.41
CA GLN A 105 -0.12 -0.31 -17.62
C GLN A 105 1.08 -0.28 -18.58
N GLN A 106 1.82 0.82 -18.69
CA GLN A 106 3.06 0.87 -19.46
C GLN A 106 4.16 0.02 -18.82
N VAL A 107 4.34 0.11 -17.50
CA VAL A 107 5.27 -0.79 -16.79
C VAL A 107 4.84 -2.25 -17.00
N LEU A 108 3.53 -2.53 -16.93
CA LEU A 108 2.94 -3.85 -17.15
C LEU A 108 3.19 -4.37 -18.58
N CYS A 109 3.12 -3.52 -19.60
CA CYS A 109 3.37 -3.94 -20.99
C CYS A 109 4.85 -4.06 -21.32
N THR A 110 5.71 -3.22 -20.74
CA THR A 110 7.14 -3.18 -21.08
C THR A 110 7.96 -4.22 -20.32
N TYR A 111 7.52 -4.63 -19.12
CA TYR A 111 8.33 -5.42 -18.19
C TYR A 111 7.58 -6.64 -17.60
N PRO A 112 7.08 -7.57 -18.45
CA PRO A 112 6.16 -8.68 -18.11
C PRO A 112 6.59 -9.56 -16.92
N ASP A 113 7.88 -9.69 -16.67
CA ASP A 113 8.43 -10.59 -15.65
C ASP A 113 8.60 -9.92 -14.28
N ILE A 114 8.32 -8.62 -14.14
CA ILE A 114 8.29 -7.95 -12.85
C ILE A 114 7.09 -8.48 -12.05
N PHE A 115 7.35 -8.89 -10.82
CA PHE A 115 6.28 -9.17 -9.87
C PHE A 115 5.57 -7.85 -9.53
N CYS A 116 4.32 -7.71 -9.98
CA CYS A 116 3.52 -6.51 -9.77
C CYS A 116 2.13 -6.86 -9.25
N ILE A 117 1.77 -6.27 -8.11
CA ILE A 117 0.41 -6.28 -7.57
C ILE A 117 -0.22 -4.94 -7.90
N CYS A 118 -1.43 -4.94 -8.46
CA CYS A 118 -2.04 -3.73 -9.00
C CYS A 118 -3.57 -3.86 -9.12
N SER A 119 -4.31 -2.93 -8.51
CA SER A 119 -5.77 -2.79 -8.74
C SER A 119 -6.03 -2.07 -10.05
N ILE A 120 -6.48 -2.82 -11.06
CA ILE A 120 -6.80 -2.28 -12.40
C ILE A 120 -8.30 -2.00 -12.49
N HIS A 121 -8.66 -0.76 -12.81
CA HIS A 121 -10.04 -0.32 -13.01
C HIS A 121 -10.13 0.76 -14.09
N GLY A 122 -11.35 1.05 -14.55
CA GLY A 122 -11.61 2.10 -15.53
C GLY A 122 -11.13 3.48 -15.07
N TRP A 123 -10.85 4.37 -16.02
CA TRP A 123 -10.42 5.74 -15.73
C TRP A 123 -11.40 6.45 -14.79
N SER A 124 -10.86 7.08 -13.73
CA SER A 124 -11.64 7.76 -12.67
C SER A 124 -12.63 6.89 -11.87
N GLN A 125 -12.62 5.57 -12.05
CA GLN A 125 -13.48 4.64 -11.30
C GLN A 125 -12.79 4.11 -10.04
N CYS A 126 -12.25 5.02 -9.22
CA CYS A 126 -11.46 4.67 -8.03
C CYS A 126 -12.22 3.82 -7.00
N GLY A 127 -13.56 3.89 -6.98
CA GLY A 127 -14.39 3.06 -6.10
C GLY A 127 -14.31 1.56 -6.40
N LEU A 128 -13.90 1.18 -7.60
CA LEU A 128 -13.67 -0.22 -7.98
C LEU A 128 -12.33 -0.75 -7.49
N ALA A 129 -11.42 0.12 -7.06
CA ALA A 129 -10.13 -0.31 -6.53
C ALA A 129 -10.30 -0.90 -5.13
N THR A 130 -9.61 -1.99 -4.85
CA THR A 130 -9.66 -2.62 -3.52
C THR A 130 -9.18 -1.69 -2.40
N TRP A 131 -8.32 -0.72 -2.68
CA TRP A 131 -7.82 0.19 -1.64
C TRP A 131 -8.87 1.05 -0.97
N SER A 132 -9.99 1.27 -1.65
CA SER A 132 -11.13 1.99 -1.07
C SER A 132 -11.72 1.24 0.13
N SER A 133 -11.55 -0.07 0.26
CA SER A 133 -12.14 -0.88 1.33
C SER A 133 -11.55 -0.67 2.72
N ILE A 134 -10.45 0.08 2.87
CA ILE A 134 -10.00 0.43 4.23
C ILE A 134 -11.06 1.27 4.96
N SER A 135 -11.75 2.18 4.25
CA SER A 135 -12.67 3.15 4.87
C SER A 135 -13.65 3.87 3.92
N GLY A 136 -13.72 3.43 2.66
CA GLY A 136 -14.39 4.14 1.56
C GLY A 136 -15.79 3.65 1.23
N GLU A 137 -16.35 2.69 1.96
CA GLU A 137 -17.66 2.10 1.67
C GLU A 137 -18.78 3.14 1.59
N ARG A 138 -18.74 4.17 2.46
CA ARG A 138 -19.72 5.26 2.47
C ARG A 138 -19.53 6.24 1.32
N TRP A 139 -18.29 6.52 0.92
CA TRP A 139 -17.96 7.51 -0.11
C TRP A 139 -18.13 6.95 -1.52
N TYR A 140 -17.71 5.71 -1.75
CA TYR A 140 -17.74 5.05 -3.05
C TYR A 140 -18.97 4.16 -3.28
N GLY A 141 -19.75 3.86 -2.23
CA GLY A 141 -21.04 3.18 -2.36
C GLY A 141 -20.95 1.69 -2.67
N PHE A 142 -20.05 0.96 -1.99
CA PHE A 142 -19.95 -0.51 -2.09
C PHE A 142 -20.29 -1.16 -0.74
N ASP A 143 -20.67 -2.44 -0.78
CA ASP A 143 -20.93 -3.30 0.38
C ASP A 143 -21.73 -2.64 1.52
N HIS A 144 -22.80 -1.91 1.18
CA HIS A 144 -23.60 -1.18 2.16
C HIS A 144 -24.11 -2.09 3.29
N GLY A 145 -23.77 -1.76 4.54
CA GLY A 145 -24.14 -2.56 5.71
C GLY A 145 -23.22 -3.75 5.99
N GLY A 146 -22.24 -4.01 5.13
CA GLY A 146 -21.27 -5.09 5.32
C GLY A 146 -20.18 -4.76 6.34
N PRO A 147 -19.28 -3.80 6.03
CA PRO A 147 -18.16 -3.41 6.90
C PRO A 147 -18.57 -2.70 8.18
N ASP A 148 -17.78 -2.84 9.25
CA ASP A 148 -17.87 -2.01 10.46
C ASP A 148 -17.21 -0.63 10.23
N PRO A 149 -17.97 0.49 10.25
CA PRO A 149 -17.42 1.82 9.99
C PRO A 149 -16.84 2.50 11.24
N THR A 150 -16.98 1.91 12.43
CA THR A 150 -16.72 2.60 13.70
C THR A 150 -15.24 2.99 13.87
N ARG A 151 -14.33 2.06 13.57
CA ARG A 151 -12.86 2.24 13.74
C ARG A 151 -12.21 3.19 12.74
N VAL A 152 -12.90 3.52 11.65
CA VAL A 152 -12.41 4.46 10.64
C VAL A 152 -13.19 5.77 10.64
N SER A 153 -14.04 5.96 11.65
CA SER A 153 -14.78 7.20 11.85
C SER A 153 -13.85 8.32 12.34
N LYS A 154 -14.21 9.57 12.00
CA LYS A 154 -13.47 10.76 12.44
C LYS A 154 -13.36 10.82 13.96
N ASP A 155 -14.44 10.51 14.67
CA ASP A 155 -14.48 10.53 16.14
C ASP A 155 -13.57 9.45 16.75
N TRP A 156 -13.57 8.24 16.17
CA TRP A 156 -12.69 7.19 16.64
C TRP A 156 -11.21 7.53 16.39
N ILE A 157 -10.88 8.04 15.20
CA ILE A 157 -9.51 8.47 14.86
C ILE A 157 -9.06 9.60 15.80
N ARG A 158 -9.92 10.59 16.04
CA ARG A 158 -9.62 11.69 16.98
C ARG A 158 -9.38 11.17 18.40
N LYS A 159 -10.21 10.22 18.85
CA LYS A 159 -10.16 9.68 20.21
C LYS A 159 -9.01 8.70 20.44
N ASN A 160 -8.57 7.96 19.42
CA ASN A 160 -7.64 6.83 19.59
C ASN A 160 -6.29 7.01 18.86
N ILE A 161 -6.23 7.79 17.78
CA ILE A 161 -5.04 7.95 16.93
C ILE A 161 -4.43 9.34 17.05
N GLN A 162 -5.23 10.41 17.01
CA GLN A 162 -4.75 11.80 17.08
C GLN A 162 -4.42 12.24 18.52
N ILE A 163 -3.68 11.40 19.26
CA ILE A 163 -3.27 11.63 20.65
C ILE A 163 -1.75 11.77 20.74
N GLY A 164 -1.29 12.66 21.61
CA GLY A 164 0.12 12.82 21.93
C GLY A 164 0.95 13.38 20.77
N PRO A 165 2.29 13.31 20.85
CA PRO A 165 3.18 13.97 19.90
C PRO A 165 3.06 13.46 18.47
N LEU A 166 3.03 12.14 18.27
CA LEU A 166 2.88 11.53 16.94
C LEU A 166 1.44 11.65 16.41
N GLY A 167 0.42 11.53 17.29
CA GLY A 167 -0.96 11.76 16.89
C GLY A 167 -1.24 13.20 16.47
N SER A 168 -0.55 14.19 17.04
CA SER A 168 -0.73 15.61 16.68
C SER A 168 -0.32 15.96 15.25
N VAL A 169 0.47 15.09 14.60
CA VAL A 169 0.89 15.25 13.20
C VAL A 169 0.08 14.38 12.24
N TYR A 170 -0.85 13.56 12.76
CA TYR A 170 -1.82 12.82 11.96
C TYR A 170 -2.94 13.77 11.50
N PRO A 171 -3.13 13.98 10.18
CA PRO A 171 -4.04 14.99 9.65
C PRO A 171 -5.51 14.60 9.81
N ASP A 172 -6.39 15.61 9.78
CA ASP A 172 -7.84 15.37 9.75
C ASP A 172 -8.27 14.72 8.44
N VAL A 173 -9.26 13.83 8.55
CA VAL A 173 -9.80 13.08 7.41
C VAL A 173 -10.57 14.02 6.46
N MET A 174 -10.06 14.17 5.23
CA MET A 174 -10.72 14.93 4.17
C MET A 174 -11.73 14.10 3.37
N VAL A 175 -11.34 12.91 2.89
CA VAL A 175 -12.19 12.06 2.03
C VAL A 175 -12.35 10.69 2.67
N ILE A 176 -11.30 9.86 2.61
CA ILE A 176 -11.20 8.60 3.35
C ILE A 176 -9.86 8.57 4.08
N PRO A 177 -9.77 8.02 5.31
CA PRO A 177 -8.50 7.81 5.98
C PRO A 177 -7.72 6.67 5.29
N GLU A 178 -6.41 6.83 5.21
CA GLU A 178 -5.47 5.71 5.07
C GLU A 178 -5.59 4.83 3.81
N GLY A 179 -6.11 5.36 2.70
CA GLY A 179 -6.24 4.59 1.46
C GLY A 179 -4.95 3.87 1.02
N ASP A 180 -3.77 4.39 1.37
CA ASP A 180 -2.45 3.81 1.04
C ASP A 180 -1.94 2.74 2.01
N THR A 181 -2.44 2.72 3.25
CA THR A 181 -1.94 1.89 4.36
C THR A 181 -1.94 0.40 4.03
N LEU A 182 -2.88 -0.05 3.20
CA LEU A 182 -2.97 -1.44 2.74
C LEU A 182 -1.73 -1.94 1.99
N THR A 183 -0.94 -1.05 1.37
CA THR A 183 0.35 -1.43 0.76
C THR A 183 1.37 -1.90 1.79
N PHE A 184 1.33 -1.31 2.99
CA PHE A 184 2.18 -1.67 4.10
C PHE A 184 1.61 -2.86 4.87
N LEU A 185 0.28 -2.88 5.16
CA LEU A 185 -0.38 -4.00 5.81
C LEU A 185 -0.22 -5.33 5.05
N TYR A 186 -0.01 -5.26 3.73
CA TYR A 186 0.31 -6.43 2.91
C TYR A 186 1.60 -7.14 3.33
N LEU A 187 2.59 -6.38 3.81
CA LEU A 187 3.92 -6.86 4.16
C LEU A 187 4.06 -7.20 5.66
N ILE A 188 3.05 -6.91 6.49
CA ILE A 188 3.11 -7.23 7.92
C ILE A 188 3.06 -8.75 8.09
N GLN A 189 4.06 -9.27 8.78
CA GLN A 189 4.16 -10.69 9.12
C GLN A 189 3.25 -11.01 10.32
N ASN A 190 2.00 -11.32 10.03
CA ASN A 190 1.00 -11.76 11.02
C ASN A 190 0.56 -13.22 10.80
N SER A 191 1.36 -14.00 10.07
CA SER A 191 1.09 -15.39 9.70
C SER A 191 -0.16 -15.63 8.83
N LEU A 192 -0.86 -14.57 8.39
CA LEU A 192 -2.04 -14.70 7.52
C LEU A 192 -1.67 -14.82 6.05
N GLY A 193 -0.55 -14.24 5.62
CA GLY A 193 -0.16 -14.19 4.21
C GLY A 193 1.33 -14.36 3.98
N VAL A 194 1.66 -14.72 2.75
CA VAL A 194 3.04 -14.77 2.24
C VAL A 194 3.12 -13.73 1.11
N PRO A 195 3.96 -12.69 1.22
CA PRO A 195 4.02 -11.62 0.21
C PRO A 195 4.23 -12.12 -1.23
N GLU A 196 4.96 -13.22 -1.40
CA GLU A 196 5.21 -13.89 -2.68
C GLU A 196 4.01 -14.67 -3.24
N HIS A 197 2.98 -14.92 -2.42
CA HIS A 197 1.73 -15.60 -2.78
C HIS A 197 0.51 -14.69 -2.50
N PRO A 198 0.27 -13.67 -3.36
CA PRO A 198 -0.86 -12.75 -3.22
C PRO A 198 -2.24 -13.44 -3.19
N ASP A 199 -2.32 -14.67 -3.70
CA ASP A 199 -3.51 -15.50 -3.76
C ASP A 199 -3.96 -16.06 -2.41
N TYR A 200 -3.08 -16.10 -1.41
CA TYR A 200 -3.44 -16.54 -0.04
C TYR A 200 -4.23 -15.47 0.70
N GLY A 201 -3.90 -14.20 0.42
CA GLY A 201 -4.49 -13.04 1.05
C GLY A 201 -3.84 -12.69 2.39
N SER A 202 -3.93 -11.42 2.76
CA SER A 202 -3.47 -10.88 4.03
C SER A 202 -4.35 -9.69 4.44
N TRP A 203 -3.95 -8.93 5.47
CA TRP A 203 -4.56 -7.63 5.76
C TRP A 203 -4.45 -6.65 4.59
N GLY A 204 -3.46 -6.85 3.71
CA GLY A 204 -3.28 -6.08 2.49
C GLY A 204 -4.03 -6.60 1.26
N ARG A 205 -5.11 -7.39 1.42
CA ARG A 205 -5.97 -8.02 0.37
C ARG A 205 -5.51 -9.40 -0.07
N ARG A 206 -6.32 -9.97 -0.97
CA ARG A 206 -6.03 -11.13 -1.81
C ARG A 206 -6.04 -10.69 -3.27
N TYR A 207 -5.16 -11.26 -4.08
CA TYR A 207 -5.03 -10.99 -5.51
C TYR A 207 -4.78 -12.28 -6.28
N ASN A 208 -5.04 -12.31 -7.58
CA ASN A 208 -4.69 -13.47 -8.40
C ASN A 208 -4.06 -13.05 -9.72
N ARG A 209 -3.31 -13.97 -10.34
CA ARG A 209 -2.62 -13.71 -11.60
C ARG A 209 -3.62 -13.37 -12.70
N THR A 210 -3.33 -12.33 -13.46
CA THR A 210 -4.18 -11.87 -14.56
C THR A 210 -4.06 -12.74 -15.82
N SER A 211 -2.99 -13.51 -15.93
CA SER A 211 -2.77 -14.46 -17.02
C SER A 211 -2.07 -15.72 -16.52
N THR A 212 -2.37 -16.83 -17.18
CA THR A 212 -1.71 -18.13 -16.98
C THR A 212 -0.42 -18.27 -17.81
N THR A 213 -0.14 -17.34 -18.74
CA THR A 213 1.07 -17.36 -19.57
C THR A 213 2.34 -17.33 -18.69
N SER A 214 3.34 -18.12 -19.07
CA SER A 214 4.67 -18.09 -18.45
C SER A 214 5.29 -16.68 -18.58
N GLY A 215 5.97 -16.23 -17.55
CA GLY A 215 6.57 -14.88 -17.50
C GLY A 215 5.66 -13.81 -16.90
N ASN A 216 4.34 -13.84 -17.11
CA ASN A 216 3.43 -12.82 -16.55
C ASN A 216 3.31 -12.97 -15.02
N ARG A 217 3.93 -12.06 -14.26
CA ARG A 217 3.88 -12.01 -12.79
C ARG A 217 3.00 -10.88 -12.27
N TYR A 218 1.88 -10.64 -12.96
CA TYR A 218 0.92 -9.61 -12.62
C TYR A 218 -0.28 -10.13 -11.88
N TYR A 219 -0.57 -9.49 -10.75
CA TYR A 219 -1.66 -9.82 -9.85
C TYR A 219 -2.65 -8.67 -9.79
N SER A 220 -3.93 -8.99 -9.95
CA SER A 220 -5.03 -8.02 -9.87
C SER A 220 -6.08 -8.47 -8.86
N ASP A 221 -7.00 -7.55 -8.59
CA ASP A 221 -8.08 -7.70 -7.63
C ASP A 221 -8.88 -8.99 -7.87
N VAL A 222 -9.22 -9.67 -6.79
CA VAL A 222 -10.19 -10.79 -6.78
C VAL A 222 -11.29 -10.49 -5.79
N ALA A 223 -12.44 -11.14 -6.00
CA ALA A 223 -13.56 -11.05 -5.06
C ALA A 223 -13.47 -12.14 -3.99
N ASP A 224 -13.78 -11.75 -2.76
CA ASP A 224 -14.14 -12.66 -1.67
C ASP A 224 -15.63 -12.56 -1.39
N GLU A 225 -16.15 -13.54 -0.65
CA GLU A 225 -17.53 -13.56 -0.19
C GLU A 225 -17.53 -13.61 1.34
N MET A 226 -18.23 -12.66 1.95
CA MET A 226 -18.26 -12.48 3.41
C MET A 226 -19.68 -12.12 3.86
N ILE A 227 -20.03 -12.52 5.08
CA ILE A 227 -21.27 -12.09 5.72
C ILE A 227 -21.02 -10.75 6.43
N GLY A 228 -21.82 -9.76 6.08
CA GLY A 228 -21.78 -8.41 6.62
C GLY A 228 -22.40 -8.28 8.00
N LEU A 229 -22.22 -7.13 8.65
CA LEU A 229 -22.93 -6.77 9.88
C LEU A 229 -24.46 -6.72 9.69
N ASP A 230 -24.91 -6.43 8.47
CA ASP A 230 -26.31 -6.50 8.06
C ASP A 230 -26.86 -7.94 7.91
N GLY A 231 -26.03 -8.96 8.15
CA GLY A 231 -26.38 -10.37 8.00
C GLY A 231 -26.49 -10.83 6.54
N ARG A 232 -26.17 -9.97 5.57
CA ARG A 232 -26.23 -10.31 4.14
C ARG A 232 -24.88 -10.78 3.64
N LYS A 233 -24.92 -11.52 2.54
CA LYS A 233 -23.73 -11.98 1.82
C LYS A 233 -23.27 -10.88 0.85
N HIS A 234 -22.04 -10.42 1.03
CA HIS A 234 -21.38 -9.44 0.17
C HIS A 234 -20.27 -10.14 -0.60
N LYS A 235 -20.34 -10.10 -1.94
CA LYS A 235 -19.32 -10.65 -2.83
C LYS A 235 -18.66 -9.53 -3.63
N SER A 236 -17.46 -9.15 -3.22
CA SER A 236 -16.77 -7.98 -3.77
C SER A 236 -15.25 -8.14 -3.62
N ASN A 237 -14.49 -7.35 -4.37
CA ASN A 237 -13.05 -7.27 -4.16
C ASN A 237 -12.72 -6.52 -2.86
N GLN A 238 -13.58 -5.60 -2.43
CA GLN A 238 -13.45 -4.90 -1.15
C GLN A 238 -13.57 -5.86 0.05
N ALA A 239 -14.36 -6.93 -0.03
CA ALA A 239 -14.51 -7.95 1.01
C ALA A 239 -13.21 -8.66 1.40
N THR A 240 -12.21 -8.65 0.52
CA THR A 240 -10.87 -9.19 0.82
C THR A 240 -10.15 -8.44 1.95
N ILE A 241 -10.58 -7.20 2.27
CA ILE A 241 -9.97 -6.31 3.26
C ILE A 241 -10.86 -6.13 4.47
N TRP A 242 -12.10 -5.66 4.29
CA TRP A 242 -12.90 -5.19 5.43
C TRP A 242 -13.24 -6.32 6.40
N ARG A 243 -13.16 -7.59 5.96
CA ARG A 243 -13.21 -8.77 6.83
C ARG A 243 -12.15 -8.78 7.93
N TRP A 244 -11.05 -8.07 7.74
CA TRP A 244 -9.92 -7.95 8.67
C TRP A 244 -9.91 -6.64 9.46
N ARG A 245 -10.83 -5.71 9.22
CA ARG A 245 -10.77 -4.34 9.76
C ARG A 245 -10.77 -4.27 11.29
N ASN A 246 -11.27 -5.29 11.97
CA ASN A 246 -11.23 -5.36 13.43
C ASN A 246 -9.92 -5.93 13.99
N ALA A 247 -9.07 -6.50 13.15
CA ALA A 247 -7.79 -7.07 13.55
C ALA A 247 -6.63 -6.07 13.41
N PHE A 248 -6.73 -5.12 12.48
CA PHE A 248 -5.79 -4.01 12.32
C PHE A 248 -6.37 -2.67 12.80
#